data_AF-A0A1L8D800-F1
#
_entry.id   AF-A0A1L8D800-F1
#
_cell.length_a   1.000
_cell.length_b   1.000
_cell.length_c   1.000
_cell.angle_alpha   90.00
_cell.angle_beta   90.00
_cell.angle_gamma   90.00
#
_symmetry.space_group_name_H-M   'P 1'
#
loop_
_entity.id
_entity.type
_entity.pdbx_description
1 polymer ?
#
loop_
_entity_poly.entity_id
_entity_poly.type
_entity_poly.pdbx_seq_one_letter_code
_entity_poly.pdbx_strand_id
1 'polypeptide(L)'
;SYLLTEIFFTATKIYQQLLDISGQKGQLFIPKALENVEFVKIKKEDKYGSTKEDEIVKVEIPIVPGLTKQSLREMMDRVCETNYRQFDAILNCGSYFKLECPVLIWPPPLPYISTDSFGIETTRHISRKIEVCGFISISDIGSPMSISRHLLMPKTEEKPTPGKNEKILRKQPGEYITTDYERLEVEIKNFYAKGDTNSDDEGSSQATVNDSMKESICVLLHGALKIENMAALVLLGDNWYGFIYSYADSKKKSNMVLTILPPGADVVPWLGDLRHLGTVDDLIAGETITAFPVKPDKRSYSQNCVVWIKQSGLQSDIQKVLRHAKKLPEKIQHFYKELNRIRRAALSLGFVELLEGLACIFEREIPSLPPNASPDCALQLKHAAMELKKFNLSRDMKHSIVPFPTKYNQ
;
A
#
# COMPACT_ATOMS: atom_id res chain seq x y z
N SER A 1 -7.74 -50.38 -1.53
CA SER A 1 -7.40 -49.51 -2.68
C SER A 1 -8.65 -49.05 -3.39
N TYR A 2 -9.52 -49.95 -3.88
CA TYR A 2 -10.78 -49.62 -4.56
C TYR A 2 -11.68 -48.62 -3.81
N LEU A 3 -11.89 -48.81 -2.50
CA LEU A 3 -12.75 -47.94 -1.69
C LEU A 3 -12.24 -46.47 -1.62
N LEU A 4 -10.92 -46.28 -1.58
CA LEU A 4 -10.30 -44.94 -1.53
C LEU A 4 -10.42 -44.21 -2.87
N THR A 5 -10.33 -44.96 -3.97
CA THR A 5 -10.49 -44.44 -5.33
C THR A 5 -11.94 -44.02 -5.59
N GLU A 6 -12.93 -44.82 -5.17
CA GLU A 6 -14.35 -44.43 -5.24
C GLU A 6 -14.65 -43.18 -4.41
N ILE A 7 -14.13 -43.11 -3.18
CA ILE A 7 -14.32 -41.94 -2.30
C ILE A 7 -13.70 -40.69 -2.94
N PHE A 8 -12.50 -40.80 -3.53
CA PHE A 8 -11.82 -39.69 -4.19
C PHE A 8 -12.60 -39.18 -5.41
N PHE A 9 -13.04 -40.08 -6.30
CA PHE A 9 -13.83 -39.69 -7.49
C PHE A 9 -15.19 -39.10 -7.11
N THR A 10 -15.84 -39.65 -6.08
CA THR A 10 -17.12 -39.14 -5.58
C THR A 10 -16.94 -37.75 -4.94
N ALA A 11 -15.89 -37.57 -4.14
CA ALA A 11 -15.57 -36.29 -3.52
C ALA A 11 -15.24 -35.20 -4.55
N THR A 12 -14.50 -35.52 -5.62
CA THR A 12 -14.21 -34.55 -6.69
C THR A 12 -15.44 -34.13 -7.47
N LYS A 13 -16.42 -35.02 -7.69
CA LYS A 13 -17.70 -34.66 -8.32
C LYS A 13 -18.52 -33.72 -7.46
N ILE A 14 -18.57 -33.98 -6.14
CA ILE A 14 -19.24 -33.10 -5.18
C ILE A 14 -18.56 -31.74 -5.13
N TYR A 15 -17.22 -31.69 -5.19
CA TYR A 15 -16.47 -30.44 -5.18
C TYR A 15 -16.69 -29.60 -6.44
N GLN A 16 -16.75 -30.21 -7.62
CA GLN A 16 -17.09 -29.47 -8.85
C GLN A 16 -18.53 -28.92 -8.80
N GLN A 17 -19.48 -29.68 -8.26
CA GLN A 17 -20.85 -29.19 -8.06
C GLN A 17 -20.91 -28.00 -7.08
N LEU A 18 -20.10 -28.02 -6.01
CA LEU A 18 -20.00 -26.89 -5.08
C LEU A 18 -19.38 -25.66 -5.74
N LEU A 19 -18.35 -25.84 -6.59
CA LEU A 19 -17.76 -24.75 -7.37
C LEU A 19 -18.78 -24.14 -8.33
N ASP A 20 -19.55 -24.97 -9.04
CA ASP A 20 -20.56 -24.54 -10.00
C ASP A 20 -21.71 -23.77 -9.31
N ILE A 21 -22.14 -24.20 -8.12
CA ILE A 21 -23.15 -23.50 -7.30
C ILE A 21 -22.62 -22.17 -6.75
N SER A 22 -21.32 -22.11 -6.40
CA SER A 22 -20.69 -20.91 -5.85
C SER A 22 -20.39 -19.81 -6.90
N GLY A 23 -20.58 -20.11 -8.19
CA GLY A 23 -20.30 -19.18 -9.29
C GLY A 23 -18.81 -18.93 -9.54
N GLN A 24 -17.91 -19.63 -8.84
CA GLN A 24 -16.48 -19.57 -9.09
C GLN A 24 -16.16 -20.43 -10.31
N LYS A 25 -15.75 -19.80 -11.42
CA LYS A 25 -15.45 -20.45 -12.72
C LYS A 25 -14.14 -21.26 -12.71
N GLY A 26 -13.94 -22.10 -11.70
CA GLY A 26 -12.80 -23.02 -11.59
C GLY A 26 -13.15 -24.39 -12.16
N GLN A 27 -12.32 -24.93 -13.04
CA GLN A 27 -12.43 -26.30 -13.53
C GLN A 27 -11.41 -27.16 -12.78
N LEU A 28 -11.86 -28.19 -12.05
CA LEU A 28 -10.95 -29.10 -11.39
C LEU A 28 -10.23 -29.94 -12.46
N PHE A 29 -8.91 -29.81 -12.56
CA PHE A 29 -8.12 -30.58 -13.51
C PHE A 29 -7.98 -32.03 -13.03
N ILE A 30 -8.76 -32.94 -13.60
CA ILE A 30 -8.62 -34.38 -13.38
C ILE A 30 -7.78 -34.94 -14.54
N PRO A 31 -6.60 -35.53 -14.29
CA PRO A 31 -5.87 -36.24 -15.34
C PRO A 31 -6.77 -37.35 -15.90
N LYS A 32 -6.99 -37.36 -17.22
CA LYS A 32 -7.75 -38.44 -17.87
C LYS A 32 -7.04 -39.76 -17.56
N ALA A 33 -7.75 -40.70 -16.92
CA ALA A 33 -7.28 -42.06 -16.84
C ALA A 33 -7.20 -42.60 -18.27
N LEU A 34 -6.01 -43.04 -18.69
CA LEU A 34 -5.81 -43.72 -19.96
C LEU A 34 -6.68 -44.98 -19.96
N GLU A 35 -7.69 -45.03 -20.83
CA GLU A 35 -8.45 -46.25 -21.07
C GLU A 35 -7.50 -47.29 -21.66
N ASN A 36 -7.42 -48.44 -20.97
CA ASN A 36 -6.49 -49.48 -21.32
C ASN A 36 -7.01 -50.31 -22.51
N VAL A 37 -6.09 -50.57 -23.45
CA VAL A 37 -6.10 -51.61 -24.50
C VAL A 37 -6.71 -51.21 -25.85
N GLU A 38 -5.86 -50.76 -26.78
CA GLU A 38 -6.10 -50.95 -28.22
C GLU A 38 -5.40 -52.23 -28.69
N PHE A 39 -6.17 -53.16 -29.27
CA PHE A 39 -5.63 -54.31 -29.99
C PHE A 39 -5.26 -53.87 -31.42
N VAL A 40 -3.97 -53.65 -31.69
CA VAL A 40 -3.53 -53.37 -33.07
C VAL A 40 -3.31 -54.69 -33.81
N LYS A 41 -4.21 -55.01 -34.75
CA LYS A 41 -4.00 -56.07 -35.74
C LYS A 41 -3.06 -55.57 -36.84
N ILE A 42 -1.86 -56.13 -36.94
CA ILE A 42 -0.95 -55.86 -38.06
C ILE A 42 -1.15 -56.96 -39.12
N LYS A 43 -1.68 -56.60 -40.30
CA LYS A 43 -1.62 -57.47 -41.48
C LYS A 43 -0.22 -57.40 -42.07
N LYS A 44 0.48 -58.53 -42.17
CA LYS A 44 1.63 -58.66 -43.08
C LYS A 44 1.11 -59.01 -44.46
N GLU A 45 1.34 -58.14 -45.43
CA GLU A 45 1.28 -58.52 -46.85
C GLU A 45 2.64 -59.06 -47.25
N ASP A 46 2.70 -60.37 -47.50
CA ASP A 46 3.76 -60.95 -48.34
C ASP A 46 3.10 -61.52 -49.60
N LYS A 47 3.63 -61.12 -50.75
CA LYS A 47 3.31 -61.67 -52.06
C LYS A 47 3.82 -63.10 -52.14
N TYR A 48 3.00 -64.08 -51.79
CA TYR A 48 2.83 -65.39 -52.44
C TYR A 48 1.88 -66.19 -51.54
N GLY A 49 0.75 -66.63 -52.11
CA GLY A 49 -0.37 -67.19 -51.37
C GLY A 49 -0.01 -68.45 -50.58
N SER A 50 -0.15 -68.36 -49.25
CA SER A 50 -0.47 -69.48 -48.37
C SER A 50 -0.94 -68.93 -47.03
N THR A 51 -2.22 -69.09 -46.71
CA THR A 51 -2.84 -68.82 -45.40
C THR A 51 -2.21 -69.66 -44.29
N LYS A 52 -1.61 -69.00 -43.29
CA LYS A 52 -1.41 -69.56 -41.94
C LYS A 52 -1.84 -68.54 -40.89
N GLU A 53 -2.37 -69.09 -39.81
CA GLU A 53 -3.11 -68.44 -38.73
C GLU A 53 -2.36 -67.27 -38.07
N ASP A 54 -3.15 -66.27 -37.63
CA ASP A 54 -2.71 -65.05 -36.96
C ASP A 54 -1.87 -65.37 -35.70
N GLU A 55 -0.57 -65.11 -35.73
CA GLU A 55 0.26 -65.12 -34.52
C GLU A 55 -0.02 -63.84 -33.70
N ILE A 56 -0.73 -64.00 -32.58
CA ILE A 56 -0.95 -62.93 -31.60
C ILE A 56 0.35 -62.70 -30.84
N VAL A 57 1.11 -61.67 -31.23
CA VAL A 57 2.25 -61.20 -30.43
C VAL A 57 1.71 -60.44 -29.22
N LYS A 58 1.77 -61.07 -28.04
CA LYS A 58 1.61 -60.38 -26.75
C LYS A 58 2.78 -59.41 -26.58
N VAL A 59 2.56 -58.13 -26.86
CA VAL A 59 3.46 -57.07 -26.38
C VAL A 59 3.02 -56.75 -24.95
N GLU A 60 3.77 -57.24 -23.97
CA GLU A 60 3.67 -56.74 -22.60
C GLU A 60 4.13 -55.28 -22.60
N ILE A 61 3.17 -54.36 -22.59
CA ILE A 61 3.42 -52.96 -22.28
C ILE A 61 3.78 -52.91 -20.79
N PRO A 62 4.86 -52.22 -20.38
CA PRO A 62 5.26 -52.16 -18.98
C PRO A 62 4.10 -51.63 -18.15
N ILE A 63 3.74 -52.39 -17.12
CA ILE A 63 2.71 -52.03 -16.15
C ILE A 63 3.02 -50.64 -15.61
N VAL A 64 2.30 -49.62 -16.09
CA VAL A 64 2.33 -48.29 -15.47
C VAL A 64 1.70 -48.48 -14.09
N PRO A 65 2.39 -48.14 -12.98
CA PRO A 65 1.88 -48.44 -11.66
C PRO A 65 0.58 -47.66 -11.49
N GLY A 66 -0.51 -48.37 -11.18
CA GLY A 66 -1.81 -47.76 -10.87
C GLY A 66 -1.69 -46.72 -9.75
N LEU A 67 -2.77 -45.97 -9.48
CA LEU A 67 -2.81 -44.97 -8.41
C LEU A 67 -2.34 -45.59 -7.08
N THR A 68 -1.06 -45.36 -6.72
CA THR A 68 -0.42 -45.92 -5.53
C THR A 68 -0.42 -44.88 -4.43
N LYS A 69 -0.28 -45.33 -3.17
CA LYS A 69 -0.06 -44.40 -2.05
C LYS A 69 1.17 -43.51 -2.29
N GLN A 70 2.16 -44.01 -3.01
CA GLN A 70 3.36 -43.27 -3.37
C GLN A 70 3.06 -42.19 -4.40
N SER A 71 2.34 -42.50 -5.49
CA SER A 71 1.97 -41.49 -6.49
C SER A 71 1.07 -40.39 -5.91
N LEU A 72 0.17 -40.74 -4.97
CA LEU A 72 -0.65 -39.76 -4.24
C LEU A 72 0.20 -38.87 -3.33
N ARG A 73 1.17 -39.45 -2.61
CA ARG A 73 2.10 -38.69 -1.76
C ARG A 73 2.93 -37.72 -2.61
N GLU A 74 3.53 -38.20 -3.70
CA GLU A 74 4.32 -37.36 -4.62
C GLU A 74 3.50 -36.26 -5.30
N MET A 75 2.21 -36.51 -5.58
CA MET A 75 1.31 -35.48 -6.09
C MET A 75 1.01 -34.43 -5.00
N MET A 76 0.70 -34.87 -3.78
CA MET A 76 0.41 -33.96 -2.67
C MET A 76 1.63 -33.13 -2.28
N ASP A 77 2.81 -33.74 -2.25
CA ASP A 77 4.08 -33.05 -2.02
C ASP A 77 4.30 -31.96 -3.06
N ARG A 78 4.06 -32.25 -4.36
CA ARG A 78 4.12 -31.24 -5.42
C ARG A 78 3.12 -30.10 -5.25
N VAL A 79 1.89 -30.39 -4.83
CA VAL A 79 0.87 -29.37 -4.53
C VAL A 79 1.29 -28.50 -3.35
N CYS A 80 1.82 -29.11 -2.29
CA CYS A 80 2.37 -28.42 -1.12
C CYS A 80 3.55 -27.52 -1.50
N GLU A 81 4.51 -28.02 -2.28
CA GLU A 81 5.67 -27.27 -2.76
C GLU A 81 5.29 -26.09 -3.67
N THR A 82 4.22 -26.24 -4.44
CA THR A 82 3.76 -25.19 -5.38
C THR A 82 2.95 -24.10 -4.68
N ASN A 83 2.04 -24.47 -3.77
CA ASN A 83 1.03 -23.56 -3.24
C ASN A 83 1.26 -23.14 -1.77
N TYR A 84 1.99 -23.94 -0.99
CA TYR A 84 2.18 -23.73 0.46
C TYR A 84 3.62 -23.38 0.81
N ARG A 85 4.43 -22.99 -0.19
CA ARG A 85 5.81 -22.58 0.03
C ARG A 85 5.85 -21.33 0.89
N GLN A 86 6.53 -21.46 2.02
CA GLN A 86 6.81 -20.36 2.93
C GLN A 86 7.71 -19.31 2.27
N PHE A 87 7.49 -18.03 2.62
CA PHE A 87 8.35 -16.95 2.17
C PHE A 87 9.35 -16.58 3.26
N ASP A 88 10.57 -17.05 3.08
CA ASP A 88 11.70 -16.74 3.95
C ASP A 88 12.38 -15.44 3.49
N ALA A 89 12.66 -14.55 4.45
CA ALA A 89 13.40 -13.33 4.25
C ALA A 89 14.38 -13.08 5.40
N ILE A 90 15.29 -12.12 5.23
CA ILE A 90 16.19 -11.63 6.25
C ILE A 90 15.78 -10.20 6.55
N LEU A 91 15.41 -9.93 7.80
CA LEU A 91 15.17 -8.59 8.31
C LEU A 91 16.49 -8.02 8.81
N ASN A 92 16.93 -6.91 8.24
CA ASN A 92 18.11 -6.18 8.65
C ASN A 92 17.71 -4.81 9.20
N CYS A 93 18.15 -4.50 10.42
CA CYS A 93 17.94 -3.21 11.07
C CYS A 93 19.26 -2.44 11.21
N GLY A 94 19.60 -1.64 10.19
CA GLY A 94 20.81 -0.80 10.16
C GLY A 94 22.06 -1.52 9.66
N SER A 95 23.23 -0.92 9.88
CA SER A 95 24.52 -1.47 9.37
C SER A 95 25.20 -2.42 10.35
N TYR A 96 24.69 -2.57 11.56
CA TYR A 96 25.30 -3.47 12.55
C TYR A 96 24.95 -4.92 12.22
N PHE A 97 25.94 -5.71 11.81
CA PHE A 97 25.74 -7.10 11.34
C PHE A 97 25.04 -8.04 12.34
N LYS A 98 25.00 -7.71 13.64
CA LYS A 98 24.23 -8.47 14.64
C LYS A 98 22.73 -8.12 14.65
N LEU A 99 22.28 -7.16 13.85
CA LEU A 99 20.88 -6.76 13.69
C LEU A 99 20.23 -7.38 12.44
N GLU A 100 20.74 -8.53 12.01
CA GLU A 100 20.13 -9.37 10.97
C GLU A 100 19.41 -10.58 11.59
N CYS A 101 18.16 -10.82 11.19
CA CYS A 101 17.34 -11.93 11.67
C CYS A 101 16.64 -12.63 10.52
N PRO A 102 16.70 -13.97 10.40
CA PRO A 102 15.87 -14.70 9.46
C PRO A 102 14.41 -14.68 9.92
N VAL A 103 13.50 -14.35 9.00
CA VAL A 103 12.08 -14.15 9.27
C VAL A 103 11.21 -14.85 8.24
N LEU A 104 10.05 -15.28 8.69
CA LEU A 104 8.97 -15.84 7.89
C LEU A 104 7.90 -14.78 7.68
N ILE A 105 7.51 -14.57 6.42
CA ILE A 105 6.41 -13.68 6.05
C ILE A 105 5.19 -14.52 5.68
N TRP A 106 4.07 -14.30 6.39
CA TRP A 106 2.84 -15.06 6.22
C TRP A 106 1.59 -14.19 6.07
N PRO A 107 0.72 -14.42 5.06
CA PRO A 107 0.89 -15.35 3.94
C PRO A 107 2.07 -14.96 3.04
N PRO A 108 2.55 -15.82 2.12
CA PRO A 108 3.58 -15.43 1.15
C PRO A 108 3.11 -14.23 0.32
N PRO A 109 3.92 -13.16 0.18
CA PRO A 109 3.56 -12.05 -0.69
C PRO A 109 3.43 -12.49 -2.14
N LEU A 110 2.35 -12.08 -2.79
CA LEU A 110 2.15 -12.31 -4.21
C LEU A 110 2.96 -11.29 -5.04
N PRO A 111 3.38 -11.64 -6.27
CA PRO A 111 3.99 -10.69 -7.17
C PRO A 111 3.03 -9.53 -7.45
N TYR A 112 3.56 -8.30 -7.45
CA TYR A 112 2.79 -7.13 -7.82
C TYR A 112 2.80 -6.97 -9.32
N ILE A 113 1.61 -6.86 -9.92
CA ILE A 113 1.41 -6.68 -11.36
C ILE A 113 0.82 -5.29 -11.58
N SER A 114 1.50 -4.46 -12.37
CA SER A 114 0.98 -3.15 -12.79
C SER A 114 1.09 -2.96 -14.29
N THR A 115 0.04 -2.40 -14.87
CA THR A 115 -0.02 -2.01 -16.27
C THR A 115 0.29 -0.52 -16.37
N ASP A 116 1.32 -0.17 -17.15
CA ASP A 116 1.66 1.23 -17.38
C ASP A 116 0.65 1.89 -18.36
N SER A 117 0.74 3.23 -18.51
CA SER A 117 -0.09 4.05 -19.40
C SER A 117 -0.07 3.59 -20.86
N PHE A 118 1.00 2.88 -21.26
CA PHE A 118 1.19 2.30 -22.58
C PHE A 118 0.70 0.85 -22.71
N GLY A 119 0.05 0.30 -21.67
CA GLY A 119 -0.45 -1.08 -21.67
C GLY A 119 0.60 -2.15 -21.39
N ILE A 120 1.84 -1.76 -21.07
CA ILE A 120 2.92 -2.70 -20.76
C ILE A 120 2.74 -3.21 -19.32
N GLU A 121 2.65 -4.53 -19.17
CA GLU A 121 2.56 -5.19 -17.87
C GLU A 121 3.96 -5.38 -17.27
N THR A 122 4.15 -4.91 -16.05
CA THR A 122 5.38 -5.08 -15.28
C THR A 122 5.08 -5.88 -14.01
N THR A 123 5.87 -6.92 -13.77
CA THR A 123 5.74 -7.77 -12.57
C THR A 123 6.92 -7.50 -11.64
N ARG A 124 6.63 -7.15 -10.38
CA ARG A 124 7.64 -6.91 -9.34
C ARG A 124 7.51 -7.93 -8.21
N HIS A 125 8.65 -8.33 -7.67
CA HIS A 125 8.73 -9.25 -6.54
C HIS A 125 9.41 -8.56 -5.36
N ILE A 126 8.97 -8.91 -4.15
CA ILE A 126 9.59 -8.41 -2.93
C ILE A 126 10.95 -9.08 -2.73
N SER A 127 11.92 -8.28 -2.30
CA SER A 127 13.25 -8.72 -1.92
C SER A 127 13.20 -9.70 -0.75
N ARG A 128 14.10 -10.68 -0.76
CA ARG A 128 14.31 -11.55 0.41
C ARG A 128 15.17 -10.90 1.50
N LYS A 129 15.68 -9.70 1.25
CA LYS A 129 16.36 -8.87 2.26
C LYS A 129 15.50 -7.63 2.49
N ILE A 130 14.93 -7.53 3.69
CA ILE A 130 14.11 -6.40 4.13
C ILE A 130 14.99 -5.50 4.98
N GLU A 131 15.19 -4.27 4.55
CA GLU A 131 16.05 -3.32 5.24
C GLU A 131 15.19 -2.26 5.94
N VAL A 132 15.42 -2.03 7.24
CA VAL A 132 14.80 -0.93 7.97
C VAL A 132 15.54 0.35 7.66
N CYS A 133 14.83 1.34 7.10
CA CYS A 133 15.38 2.63 6.70
C CYS A 133 15.16 3.73 7.74
N GLY A 134 14.20 3.56 8.65
CA GLY A 134 13.90 4.57 9.66
C GLY A 134 12.64 4.23 10.46
N PHE A 135 12.30 5.11 11.39
CA PHE A 135 11.14 4.96 12.26
C PHE A 135 10.24 6.19 12.18
N ILE A 136 8.94 5.95 12.12
CA ILE A 136 7.93 7.01 12.01
C ILE A 136 6.83 6.72 13.03
N SER A 137 6.29 7.76 13.67
CA SER A 137 5.15 7.61 14.58
C SER A 137 3.94 7.01 13.88
N ILE A 138 3.22 6.10 14.56
CA ILE A 138 1.98 5.52 14.04
C ILE A 138 0.93 6.61 13.75
N SER A 139 0.93 7.71 14.53
CA SER A 139 0.03 8.85 14.28
C SER A 139 0.25 9.51 12.91
N ASP A 140 1.50 9.55 12.46
CA ASP A 140 1.90 10.29 11.26
C ASP A 140 1.75 9.43 10.01
N ILE A 141 1.95 8.11 10.15
CA ILE A 141 1.64 7.12 9.11
C ILE A 141 0.13 7.13 8.83
N GLY A 142 -0.70 7.20 9.86
CA GLY A 142 -2.15 7.15 9.73
C GLY A 142 -2.62 5.79 9.20
N SER A 143 -3.24 5.77 8.02
CA SER A 143 -3.73 4.54 7.39
C SER A 143 -3.51 4.60 5.87
N PRO A 144 -2.27 4.40 5.41
CA PRO A 144 -1.93 4.47 3.99
C PRO A 144 -2.59 3.34 3.21
N MET A 145 -2.74 3.53 1.90
CA MET A 145 -3.14 2.46 1.00
C MET A 145 -2.06 1.37 1.03
N SER A 146 -2.49 0.13 1.21
CA SER A 146 -1.63 -1.04 1.27
C SER A 146 -2.08 -2.07 0.24
N ILE A 147 -1.14 -2.73 -0.43
CA ILE A 147 -1.41 -3.90 -1.28
C ILE A 147 -1.87 -5.07 -0.41
N SER A 148 -1.10 -5.37 0.64
CA SER A 148 -1.33 -6.53 1.49
C SER A 148 -0.65 -6.38 2.85
N ARG A 149 -1.09 -7.19 3.81
CA ARG A 149 -0.56 -7.25 5.17
C ARG A 149 -0.15 -8.67 5.51
N HIS A 150 0.97 -8.81 6.19
CA HIS A 150 1.62 -10.08 6.47
C HIS A 150 2.11 -10.12 7.91
N LEU A 151 1.93 -11.25 8.57
CA LEU A 151 2.59 -11.54 9.84
C LEU A 151 4.07 -11.78 9.59
N LEU A 152 4.89 -11.21 10.45
CA LEU A 152 6.34 -11.38 10.42
C LEU A 152 6.76 -12.13 11.69
N MET A 153 7.32 -13.32 11.49
CA MET A 153 7.69 -14.24 12.56
C MET A 153 9.20 -14.53 12.49
N PRO A 154 9.92 -14.58 13.63
CA PRO A 154 11.31 -15.03 13.63
C PRO A 154 11.38 -16.50 13.20
N LYS A 155 12.37 -16.85 12.38
CA LYS A 155 12.68 -18.23 12.02
C LYS A 155 13.80 -18.73 12.91
N THR A 156 13.59 -19.88 13.53
CA THR A 156 14.65 -20.63 14.19
C THR A 156 15.51 -21.28 13.12
N GLU A 157 16.82 -21.02 13.12
CA GLU A 157 17.74 -21.76 12.28
C GLU A 157 17.84 -23.19 12.82
N GLU A 158 17.19 -24.14 12.14
CA GLU A 158 17.52 -25.54 12.31
C GLU A 158 18.92 -25.77 11.73
N LYS A 159 19.88 -26.25 12.55
CA LYS A 159 21.21 -26.64 12.05
C LYS A 159 21.01 -27.57 10.84
N PRO A 160 21.65 -27.29 9.68
CA PRO A 160 21.53 -28.17 8.53
C PRO A 160 22.03 -29.55 8.93
N THR A 161 21.15 -30.54 8.83
CA THR A 161 21.55 -31.94 8.93
C THR A 161 22.54 -32.21 7.78
N PRO A 162 23.74 -32.76 8.05
CA PRO A 162 24.75 -32.94 7.03
C PRO A 162 24.31 -34.07 6.10
N GLY A 163 23.62 -33.72 5.02
CA GLY A 163 23.12 -34.73 4.09
C GLY A 163 22.06 -34.24 3.13
N LYS A 164 22.40 -33.25 2.28
CA LYS A 164 22.18 -33.28 0.82
C LYS A 164 22.28 -31.86 0.24
N ASN A 165 23.20 -31.72 -0.72
CA ASN A 165 23.29 -30.68 -1.75
C ASN A 165 23.85 -29.31 -1.36
N GLU A 166 25.13 -29.27 -0.97
CA GLU A 166 26.01 -28.15 -1.28
C GLU A 166 26.91 -28.50 -2.47
N LYS A 167 26.50 -28.14 -3.68
CA LYS A 167 27.43 -27.79 -4.76
C LYS A 167 26.84 -26.63 -5.55
N ILE A 168 27.73 -25.70 -5.89
CA ILE A 168 27.57 -24.52 -6.75
C ILE A 168 27.29 -23.22 -5.98
N LEU A 169 28.35 -22.65 -5.39
CA LEU A 169 28.90 -21.37 -5.86
C LEU A 169 30.34 -21.19 -5.33
N ARG A 170 31.33 -21.64 -6.11
CA ARG A 170 32.74 -21.25 -5.88
C ARG A 170 32.91 -19.83 -6.40
N LYS A 171 33.02 -18.83 -5.52
CA LYS A 171 33.61 -17.52 -5.87
C LYS A 171 35.13 -17.67 -5.99
N GLN A 172 35.70 -17.15 -7.07
CA GLN A 172 37.15 -17.11 -7.31
C GLN A 172 37.82 -16.05 -6.41
N PRO A 173 39.10 -16.24 -6.02
CA PRO A 173 39.81 -15.30 -5.18
C PRO A 173 40.56 -14.27 -6.03
N GLY A 174 40.32 -12.98 -5.78
CA GLY A 174 41.10 -11.90 -6.37
C GLY A 174 40.33 -10.62 -6.55
N GLU A 175 40.03 -9.92 -5.46
CA GLU A 175 39.65 -8.51 -5.55
C GLU A 175 40.25 -7.75 -4.35
N TYR A 176 40.93 -6.66 -4.66
CA TYR A 176 41.72 -5.86 -3.72
C TYR A 176 40.79 -5.16 -2.73
N ILE A 177 41.06 -5.35 -1.44
CA ILE A 177 40.33 -4.75 -0.31
C ILE A 177 40.67 -3.26 -0.22
N THR A 178 39.69 -2.38 -0.40
CA THR A 178 39.83 -0.94 -0.15
C THR A 178 38.67 -0.44 0.72
N THR A 179 38.85 -0.50 2.04
CA THR A 179 38.54 0.56 3.03
C THR A 179 38.79 -0.03 4.42
N ASP A 180 39.33 0.77 5.34
CA ASP A 180 39.66 0.33 6.71
C ASP A 180 38.42 -0.08 7.52
N TYR A 181 37.23 0.35 7.08
CA TYR A 181 35.93 0.03 7.68
C TYR A 181 35.54 -1.44 7.50
N GLU A 182 35.68 -2.00 6.31
CA GLU A 182 35.32 -3.41 6.04
C GLU A 182 36.28 -4.39 6.75
N ARG A 183 37.56 -4.02 6.90
CA ARG A 183 38.51 -4.80 7.71
C ARG A 183 38.10 -4.85 9.18
N LEU A 184 37.70 -3.70 9.73
CA LEU A 184 37.25 -3.59 11.10
C LEU A 184 35.97 -4.42 11.33
N GLU A 185 35.03 -4.42 10.39
CA GLU A 185 33.83 -5.26 10.45
C GLU A 185 34.16 -6.76 10.45
N VAL A 186 35.08 -7.21 9.61
CA VAL A 186 35.54 -8.61 9.58
C VAL A 186 36.25 -8.99 10.88
N GLU A 187 37.06 -8.09 11.44
CA GLU A 187 37.81 -8.33 12.67
C GLU A 187 36.90 -8.39 13.90
N ILE A 188 35.90 -7.50 13.97
CA ILE A 188 34.84 -7.53 15.00
C ILE A 188 34.01 -8.82 14.88
N LYS A 189 33.64 -9.23 13.67
CA LYS A 189 32.89 -10.47 13.42
C LYS A 189 33.67 -11.71 13.89
N ASN A 190 34.97 -11.75 13.60
CA ASN A 190 35.86 -12.83 14.02
C ASN A 190 36.10 -12.85 15.54
N PHE A 191 36.13 -11.69 16.19
CA PHE A 191 36.30 -11.58 17.65
C PHE A 191 35.11 -12.18 18.40
N TYR A 192 33.88 -11.88 17.97
CA TYR A 192 32.67 -12.41 18.61
C TYR A 192 32.35 -13.87 18.24
N ALA A 193 32.85 -14.39 17.12
CA ALA A 193 32.66 -15.79 16.74
C ALA A 193 33.49 -16.79 17.59
N LYS A 194 34.52 -16.31 18.31
CA LYS A 194 35.40 -17.16 19.15
C LYS A 194 34.86 -17.45 20.56
N GLY A 195 33.67 -16.99 20.90
CA GLY A 195 33.12 -17.04 22.27
C GLY A 195 32.53 -18.37 22.74
N ASP A 196 32.15 -19.29 21.86
CA ASP A 196 31.34 -20.47 22.23
C ASP A 196 31.98 -21.81 21.85
N THR A 197 33.09 -22.15 22.51
CA THR A 197 33.53 -23.55 22.63
C THR A 197 33.82 -23.84 24.09
N ASN A 198 32.81 -24.31 24.82
CA ASN A 198 32.93 -25.25 25.94
C ASN A 198 31.54 -25.61 26.50
N SER A 199 31.02 -26.77 26.12
CA SER A 199 30.41 -27.78 27.02
C SER A 199 29.80 -28.91 26.21
N ASP A 200 30.21 -30.12 26.55
CA ASP A 200 29.78 -31.40 25.97
C ASP A 200 28.46 -31.91 26.59
N ASP A 201 27.66 -32.55 25.73
CA ASP A 201 26.75 -33.71 25.91
C ASP A 201 25.55 -33.69 26.90
N GLU A 202 24.32 -33.81 26.37
CA GLU A 202 23.46 -35.02 26.49
C GLU A 202 22.02 -34.81 25.93
N GLY A 203 21.66 -35.63 24.93
CA GLY A 203 20.45 -36.47 24.94
C GLY A 203 19.02 -35.88 25.04
N SER A 204 18.47 -35.44 23.91
CA SER A 204 17.02 -35.44 23.54
C SER A 204 16.03 -34.58 24.37
N SER A 205 15.32 -33.68 23.66
CA SER A 205 14.24 -32.76 24.11
C SER A 205 14.61 -31.27 24.35
N GLN A 206 15.84 -30.85 24.08
CA GLN A 206 16.31 -29.46 24.33
C GLN A 206 16.15 -28.44 23.19
N ALA A 207 15.67 -28.82 22.00
CA ALA A 207 15.66 -27.89 20.86
C ALA A 207 14.73 -26.67 21.05
N THR A 208 13.63 -26.81 21.79
CA THR A 208 12.65 -25.72 22.02
C THR A 208 13.01 -24.83 23.20
N VAL A 209 13.76 -25.32 24.19
CA VAL A 209 14.09 -24.55 25.40
C VAL A 209 15.28 -23.62 25.15
N ASN A 210 16.31 -24.10 24.45
CA ASN A 210 17.50 -23.29 24.15
C ASN A 210 17.18 -22.11 23.20
N ASP A 211 16.18 -22.27 22.35
CA ASP A 211 15.80 -21.25 21.37
C ASP A 211 14.95 -20.11 21.95
N SER A 212 14.22 -20.39 23.06
CA SER A 212 13.48 -19.36 23.81
C SER A 212 14.38 -18.37 24.57
N MET A 213 15.65 -18.72 24.76
CA MET A 213 16.66 -17.89 25.41
C MET A 213 17.57 -17.15 24.42
N LYS A 214 17.44 -17.43 23.12
CA LYS A 214 18.24 -16.78 22.07
C LYS A 214 17.71 -15.36 21.84
N GLU A 215 18.59 -14.38 21.96
CA GLU A 215 18.26 -12.98 21.68
C GLU A 215 17.73 -12.85 20.25
N SER A 216 16.55 -12.27 20.10
CA SER A 216 15.89 -12.11 18.81
C SER A 216 15.58 -10.65 18.55
N ILE A 217 16.15 -10.12 17.47
CA ILE A 217 15.85 -8.76 16.97
C ILE A 217 14.36 -8.60 16.71
N CYS A 218 13.68 -9.66 16.25
CA CYS A 218 12.24 -9.61 16.05
C CYS A 218 11.48 -9.30 17.34
N VAL A 219 11.88 -9.93 18.46
CA VAL A 219 11.26 -9.70 19.76
C VAL A 219 11.58 -8.29 20.28
N LEU A 220 12.84 -7.85 20.14
CA LEU A 220 13.29 -6.52 20.51
C LEU A 220 12.56 -5.43 19.72
N LEU A 221 12.56 -5.53 18.39
CA LEU A 221 11.93 -4.59 17.48
C LEU A 221 10.42 -4.52 17.72
N HIS A 222 9.75 -5.67 17.84
CA HIS A 222 8.32 -5.70 18.17
C HIS A 222 8.03 -4.99 19.49
N GLY A 223 8.84 -5.23 20.53
CA GLY A 223 8.72 -4.57 21.83
C GLY A 223 8.89 -3.05 21.72
N ALA A 224 9.96 -2.60 21.04
CA ALA A 224 10.26 -1.20 20.85
C ALA A 224 9.16 -0.47 20.07
N LEU A 225 8.74 -1.01 18.92
CA LEU A 225 7.68 -0.43 18.09
C LEU A 225 6.34 -0.32 18.84
N LYS A 226 6.04 -1.31 19.70
CA LYS A 226 4.82 -1.30 20.52
C LYS A 226 4.87 -0.24 21.62
N ILE A 227 5.99 -0.14 22.34
CA ILE A 227 6.13 0.76 23.49
C ILE A 227 6.17 2.22 23.01
N GLU A 228 6.97 2.49 21.99
CA GLU A 228 7.15 3.84 21.43
C GLU A 228 6.00 4.26 20.50
N ASN A 229 5.05 3.37 20.21
CA ASN A 229 3.95 3.61 19.27
C ASN A 229 4.45 4.09 17.89
N MET A 230 5.48 3.42 17.38
CA MET A 230 6.14 3.70 16.11
C MET A 230 5.98 2.54 15.12
N ALA A 231 6.21 2.82 13.84
CA ALA A 231 6.46 1.82 12.82
C ALA A 231 7.86 2.00 12.23
N ALA A 232 8.45 0.89 11.80
CA ALA A 232 9.66 0.89 10.99
C ALA A 232 9.30 1.01 9.51
N LEU A 233 9.83 2.03 8.83
CA LEU A 233 9.83 2.12 7.37
C LEU A 233 10.84 1.12 6.83
N VAL A 234 10.41 0.26 5.90
CA VAL A 234 11.26 -0.76 5.31
C VAL A 234 11.35 -0.67 3.79
N LEU A 235 12.52 -0.99 3.25
CA LEU A 235 12.74 -1.17 1.82
C LEU A 235 12.47 -2.64 1.46
N LEU A 236 11.53 -2.84 0.53
CA LEU A 236 11.11 -4.13 0.03
C LEU A 236 11.71 -4.46 -1.34
N GLY A 237 12.32 -3.48 -2.01
CA GLY A 237 12.94 -3.59 -3.32
C GLY A 237 13.19 -2.21 -3.92
N ASP A 238 13.55 -2.16 -5.19
CA ASP A 238 13.86 -0.90 -5.87
C ASP A 238 12.65 0.04 -5.89
N ASN A 239 12.79 1.16 -5.18
CA ASN A 239 11.73 2.17 -5.03
C ASN A 239 10.40 1.56 -4.54
N TRP A 240 10.46 0.62 -3.60
CA TRP A 240 9.30 -0.07 -3.06
C TRP A 240 9.41 -0.21 -1.53
N TYR A 241 8.42 0.32 -0.83
CA TYR A 241 8.46 0.49 0.62
C TYR A 241 7.32 -0.23 1.34
N GLY A 242 7.52 -0.45 2.63
CA GLY A 242 6.52 -1.00 3.55
C GLY A 242 6.66 -0.44 4.95
N PHE A 243 5.72 -0.80 5.83
CA PHE A 243 5.79 -0.49 7.25
C PHE A 243 5.72 -1.77 8.07
N ILE A 244 6.64 -1.93 9.02
CA ILE A 244 6.55 -2.94 10.08
C ILE A 244 6.09 -2.25 11.35
N TYR A 245 5.04 -2.76 11.98
CA TYR A 245 4.56 -2.26 13.27
C TYR A 245 3.99 -3.38 14.12
N SER A 246 3.86 -3.11 15.42
CA SER A 246 3.14 -4.00 16.34
C SER A 246 1.64 -3.84 16.13
N TYR A 247 0.95 -4.92 15.80
CA TYR A 247 -0.51 -4.97 15.71
C TYR A 247 -1.07 -5.82 16.86
N ALA A 248 -2.09 -5.30 17.53
CA ALA A 248 -2.79 -6.00 18.60
C ALA A 248 -4.29 -6.05 18.28
N ASP A 249 -4.81 -7.25 17.99
CA ASP A 249 -6.24 -7.50 17.83
C ASP A 249 -6.96 -7.54 19.20
N SER A 250 -6.20 -7.81 20.27
CA SER A 250 -6.70 -7.84 21.64
C SER A 250 -5.67 -7.31 22.63
N LYS A 251 -6.11 -7.02 23.86
CA LYS A 251 -5.23 -6.57 24.95
C LYS A 251 -4.14 -7.61 25.33
N LYS A 252 -4.30 -8.89 24.95
CA LYS A 252 -3.45 -9.99 25.41
C LYS A 252 -2.39 -10.45 24.41
N LYS A 253 -2.58 -10.21 23.10
CA LYS A 253 -1.66 -10.69 22.06
C LYS A 253 -1.39 -9.58 21.05
N SER A 254 -0.12 -9.27 20.87
CA SER A 254 0.36 -8.43 19.77
C SER A 254 1.37 -9.21 18.94
N ASN A 255 1.32 -9.02 17.63
CA ASN A 255 2.27 -9.60 16.67
C ASN A 255 2.87 -8.49 15.83
N MET A 256 4.04 -8.74 15.26
CA MET A 256 4.62 -7.89 14.23
C MET A 256 3.90 -8.12 12.90
N VAL A 257 3.53 -7.02 12.24
CA VAL A 257 2.87 -7.03 10.94
C VAL A 257 3.66 -6.16 9.97
N LEU A 258 3.96 -6.72 8.80
CA LEU A 258 4.46 -6.02 7.63
C LEU A 258 3.28 -5.60 6.75
N THR A 259 3.18 -4.31 6.45
CA THR A 259 2.25 -3.74 5.47
C THR A 259 3.03 -3.32 4.24
N ILE A 260 2.65 -3.84 3.08
CA ILE A 260 3.32 -3.53 1.80
C ILE A 260 2.55 -2.39 1.13
N LEU A 261 3.26 -1.31 0.78
CA LEU A 261 2.70 -0.19 0.05
C LEU A 261 2.75 -0.47 -1.45
N PRO A 262 1.99 0.26 -2.28
CA PRO A 262 2.24 0.30 -3.71
C PRO A 262 3.71 0.63 -4.03
N PRO A 263 4.29 0.13 -5.13
CA PRO A 263 5.61 0.57 -5.56
C PRO A 263 5.62 2.06 -5.89
N GLY A 264 6.71 2.74 -5.53
CA GLY A 264 6.88 4.19 -5.65
C GLY A 264 7.25 4.85 -4.32
N ALA A 265 7.88 6.02 -4.40
CA ALA A 265 8.30 6.77 -3.22
C ALA A 265 7.25 7.80 -2.74
N ASP A 266 6.32 8.24 -3.59
CA ASP A 266 5.26 9.22 -3.24
C ASP A 266 3.89 8.53 -3.10
N VAL A 267 3.87 7.38 -2.42
CA VAL A 267 2.67 6.55 -2.26
C VAL A 267 1.84 6.94 -1.02
N VAL A 268 2.44 7.73 -0.13
CA VAL A 268 1.78 8.29 1.06
C VAL A 268 1.90 9.81 1.03
N PRO A 269 0.94 10.52 0.40
CA PRO A 269 1.10 11.95 0.09
C PRO A 269 1.34 12.85 1.31
N TRP A 270 0.86 12.46 2.48
CA TRP A 270 1.06 13.21 3.72
C TRP A 270 2.41 12.94 4.40
N LEU A 271 3.17 11.93 3.95
CA LEU A 271 4.57 11.75 4.32
C LEU A 271 5.53 12.34 3.27
N GLY A 272 5.00 12.68 2.08
CA GLY A 272 5.78 13.15 0.96
C GLY A 272 6.61 12.02 0.31
N ASP A 273 7.67 12.41 -0.39
CA ASP A 273 8.58 11.48 -1.04
C ASP A 273 9.44 10.75 0.01
N LEU A 274 9.22 9.44 0.14
CA LEU A 274 9.89 8.57 1.12
C LEU A 274 11.43 8.57 0.98
N ARG A 275 11.98 8.96 -0.17
CA ARG A 275 13.44 9.07 -0.38
C ARG A 275 14.06 10.30 0.24
N HIS A 276 13.26 11.33 0.51
CA HIS A 276 13.70 12.57 1.13
C HIS A 276 13.45 12.58 2.65
N LEU A 277 13.03 11.45 3.22
CA LEU A 277 12.96 11.30 4.66
C LEU A 277 14.38 11.17 5.22
N GLY A 278 14.77 12.13 6.04
CA GLY A 278 16.06 12.17 6.73
C GLY A 278 15.89 12.21 8.25
N THR A 279 17.01 12.18 8.96
CA THR A 279 17.01 12.36 10.41
C THR A 279 16.97 13.83 10.78
N VAL A 280 16.64 14.13 12.05
CA VAL A 280 16.69 15.52 12.56
C VAL A 280 18.11 16.07 12.53
N ASP A 281 19.13 15.20 12.57
CA ASP A 281 20.53 15.59 12.53
C ASP A 281 20.99 16.02 11.12
N ASP A 282 20.25 15.62 10.08
CA ASP A 282 20.52 15.99 8.68
C ASP A 282 19.95 17.38 8.30
N LEU A 283 19.22 18.03 9.21
CA LEU A 283 18.63 19.34 8.96
C LEU A 283 19.72 20.42 8.85
N ILE A 284 19.66 21.17 7.75
CA ILE A 284 20.53 22.34 7.56
C ILE A 284 20.14 23.40 8.61
N ALA A 285 21.14 24.03 9.24
CA ALA A 285 20.92 25.07 10.24
C ALA A 285 20.01 26.19 9.69
N GLY A 286 18.78 26.28 10.23
CA GLY A 286 17.76 27.25 9.83
C GLY A 286 16.54 26.65 9.11
N GLU A 287 16.58 25.38 8.71
CA GLU A 287 15.41 24.68 8.22
C GLU A 287 14.48 24.26 9.36
N THR A 288 13.22 24.63 9.25
CA THR A 288 12.18 24.17 10.16
C THR A 288 11.79 22.73 9.82
N ILE A 289 11.74 21.86 10.82
CA ILE A 289 11.20 20.51 10.73
C ILE A 289 9.82 20.59 10.05
N THR A 290 9.71 20.07 8.83
CA THR A 290 8.41 19.89 8.17
C THR A 290 7.68 18.78 8.88
N ALA A 291 6.85 19.15 9.86
CA ALA A 291 6.03 18.21 10.60
C ALA A 291 5.00 17.55 9.67
N PHE A 292 4.71 16.28 9.92
CA PHE A 292 3.62 15.58 9.28
C PHE A 292 2.27 16.08 9.82
N PRO A 293 1.20 16.07 9.00
CA PRO A 293 1.16 15.70 7.58
C PRO A 293 1.69 16.80 6.65
N VAL A 294 2.41 16.41 5.60
CA VAL A 294 2.77 17.29 4.48
C VAL A 294 1.49 17.80 3.84
N LYS A 295 1.30 19.12 3.88
CA LYS A 295 0.05 19.75 3.44
C LYS A 295 0.03 19.79 1.91
N PRO A 296 -0.95 19.14 1.25
CA PRO A 296 -1.11 19.29 -0.17
C PRO A 296 -1.71 20.66 -0.50
N ASP A 297 -1.72 21.01 -1.79
CA ASP A 297 -2.48 22.16 -2.27
C ASP A 297 -3.93 22.09 -1.80
N LYS A 298 -4.44 23.23 -1.32
CA LYS A 298 -5.79 23.33 -0.74
C LYS A 298 -6.80 22.78 -1.75
N ARG A 299 -7.52 21.73 -1.37
CA ARG A 299 -8.59 21.15 -2.18
C ARG A 299 -9.80 22.08 -2.20
N SER A 300 -10.71 21.87 -3.15
CA SER A 300 -11.92 22.70 -3.33
C SER A 300 -12.77 22.84 -2.07
N TYR A 301 -12.87 21.81 -1.24
CA TYR A 301 -13.60 21.84 0.04
C TYR A 301 -12.88 22.61 1.15
N SER A 302 -11.57 22.84 1.02
CA SER A 302 -10.76 23.66 1.93
C SER A 302 -10.48 25.06 1.37
N GLN A 303 -11.08 25.39 0.23
CA GLN A 303 -11.02 26.70 -0.41
C GLN A 303 -12.40 27.33 -0.44
N ASN A 304 -12.44 28.67 -0.47
CA ASN A 304 -13.69 29.42 -0.65
C ASN A 304 -14.11 29.43 -2.13
N CYS A 305 -14.38 28.25 -2.69
CA CYS A 305 -14.86 28.09 -4.05
C CYS A 305 -16.31 28.61 -4.18
N VAL A 306 -16.64 29.19 -5.32
CA VAL A 306 -17.98 29.69 -5.63
C VAL A 306 -18.63 28.74 -6.64
N VAL A 307 -19.80 28.22 -6.30
CA VAL A 307 -20.53 27.24 -7.12
C VAL A 307 -22.00 27.65 -7.26
N TRP A 308 -22.38 28.15 -8.43
CA TRP A 308 -23.73 28.66 -8.72
C TRP A 308 -24.50 27.81 -9.74
N ILE A 309 -24.29 26.49 -9.72
CA ILE A 309 -25.05 25.55 -10.57
C ILE A 309 -26.48 25.37 -10.04
N LYS A 310 -26.64 25.38 -8.71
CA LYS A 310 -27.94 25.27 -8.03
C LYS A 310 -28.35 26.62 -7.45
N GLN A 311 -29.64 26.95 -7.53
CA GLN A 311 -30.21 28.19 -6.99
C GLN A 311 -29.86 28.40 -5.50
N SER A 312 -29.83 27.34 -4.70
CA SER A 312 -29.51 27.41 -3.26
C SER A 312 -28.12 27.96 -2.97
N GLY A 313 -27.12 27.64 -3.80
CA GLY A 313 -25.75 28.14 -3.65
C GLY A 313 -25.68 29.66 -3.85
N LEU A 314 -26.29 30.13 -4.94
CA LEU A 314 -26.38 31.57 -5.25
C LEU A 314 -27.16 32.33 -4.17
N GLN A 315 -28.30 31.81 -3.75
CA GLN A 315 -29.12 32.41 -2.68
C GLN A 315 -28.35 32.52 -1.37
N SER A 316 -27.60 31.48 -0.98
CA SER A 316 -26.79 31.49 0.24
C SER A 316 -25.72 32.59 0.22
N ASP A 317 -25.03 32.76 -0.91
CA ASP A 317 -24.00 33.81 -1.07
C ASP A 317 -24.60 35.21 -1.01
N ILE A 318 -25.72 35.46 -1.70
CA ILE A 318 -26.44 36.74 -1.66
C ILE A 318 -26.94 37.02 -0.23
N GLN A 319 -27.55 36.04 0.43
CA GLN A 319 -28.00 36.19 1.81
C GLN A 319 -26.84 36.46 2.76
N LYS A 320 -25.67 35.84 2.55
CA LYS A 320 -24.48 36.07 3.37
C LYS A 320 -23.98 37.51 3.26
N VAL A 321 -23.88 38.07 2.05
CA VAL A 321 -23.47 39.48 1.88
C VAL A 321 -24.51 40.43 2.47
N LEU A 322 -25.81 40.13 2.34
CA LEU A 322 -26.89 40.93 2.94
C LEU A 322 -26.89 40.87 4.47
N ARG A 323 -26.56 39.72 5.09
CA ARG A 323 -26.39 39.63 6.54
C ARG A 323 -25.26 40.51 7.05
N HIS A 324 -24.18 40.66 6.28
CA HIS A 324 -23.08 41.56 6.63
C HIS A 324 -23.45 43.02 6.37
N ALA A 325 -24.19 43.33 5.31
CA ALA A 325 -24.73 44.66 5.02
C ALA A 325 -25.56 45.23 6.17
N LYS A 326 -26.44 44.42 6.78
CA LYS A 326 -27.29 44.84 7.90
C LYS A 326 -26.53 45.11 9.21
N LYS A 327 -25.27 44.69 9.29
CA LYS A 327 -24.39 44.86 10.46
C LYS A 327 -23.27 45.88 10.20
N LEU A 328 -23.46 46.80 9.27
CA LEU A 328 -22.53 47.90 9.04
C LEU A 328 -22.76 48.99 10.10
N PRO A 329 -21.69 49.61 10.65
CA PRO A 329 -20.28 49.51 10.23
C PRO A 329 -19.49 48.32 10.83
N GLU A 330 -19.99 47.61 11.84
CA GLU A 330 -19.23 46.58 12.60
C GLU A 330 -18.61 45.47 11.73
N LYS A 331 -19.27 45.08 10.63
CA LYS A 331 -18.83 44.01 9.73
C LYS A 331 -18.32 44.51 8.38
N ILE A 332 -17.84 45.74 8.29
CA ILE A 332 -17.38 46.36 7.03
C ILE A 332 -16.36 45.50 6.26
N GLN A 333 -15.33 44.96 6.93
CA GLN A 333 -14.34 44.10 6.29
C GLN A 333 -14.95 42.80 5.71
N HIS A 334 -15.91 42.21 6.42
CA HIS A 334 -16.56 40.97 5.99
C HIS A 334 -17.50 41.24 4.82
N PHE A 335 -18.23 42.36 4.85
CA PHE A 335 -19.10 42.80 3.76
C PHE A 335 -18.30 42.98 2.46
N TYR A 336 -17.25 43.80 2.46
CA TYR A 336 -16.45 44.05 1.25
C TYR A 336 -15.67 42.81 0.77
N LYS A 337 -15.22 41.93 1.69
CA LYS A 337 -14.58 40.65 1.32
C LYS A 337 -15.54 39.74 0.56
N GLU A 338 -16.76 39.58 1.05
CA GLU A 338 -17.79 38.76 0.40
C GLU A 338 -18.32 39.39 -0.89
N LEU A 339 -18.50 40.72 -0.90
CA LEU A 339 -18.90 41.48 -2.08
C LEU A 339 -17.89 41.30 -3.22
N ASN A 340 -16.60 41.46 -2.94
CA ASN A 340 -15.54 41.26 -3.94
C ASN A 340 -15.41 39.80 -4.37
N ARG A 341 -15.72 38.84 -3.50
CA ARG A 341 -15.79 37.41 -3.86
C ARG A 341 -16.89 37.16 -4.88
N ILE A 342 -18.10 37.68 -4.63
CA ILE A 342 -19.23 37.57 -5.56
C ILE A 342 -18.93 38.31 -6.87
N ARG A 343 -18.37 39.53 -6.80
CA ARG A 343 -17.97 40.31 -7.98
C ARG A 343 -17.02 39.53 -8.88
N ARG A 344 -15.93 38.99 -8.34
CA ARG A 344 -14.96 38.21 -9.12
C ARG A 344 -15.61 36.99 -9.75
N ALA A 345 -16.41 36.24 -8.99
CA ALA A 345 -17.09 35.05 -9.51
C ALA A 345 -18.07 35.39 -10.64
N ALA A 346 -18.88 36.44 -10.48
CA ALA A 346 -19.81 36.90 -11.51
C ALA A 346 -19.10 37.32 -12.79
N LEU A 347 -17.98 38.05 -12.68
CA LEU A 347 -17.18 38.43 -13.85
C LEU A 347 -16.51 37.23 -14.52
N SER A 348 -15.98 36.27 -13.76
CA SER A 348 -15.39 35.05 -14.33
C SER A 348 -16.41 34.18 -15.05
N LEU A 349 -17.66 34.16 -14.58
CA LEU A 349 -18.77 33.42 -15.18
C LEU A 349 -19.49 34.19 -16.29
N GLY A 350 -19.20 35.48 -16.49
CA GLY A 350 -19.96 36.34 -17.39
C GLY A 350 -21.39 36.63 -16.92
N PHE A 351 -21.72 36.37 -15.65
CA PHE A 351 -23.05 36.60 -15.07
C PHE A 351 -23.19 38.04 -14.56
N VAL A 352 -23.19 38.97 -15.50
CA VAL A 352 -23.15 40.41 -15.22
C VAL A 352 -24.46 40.93 -14.62
N GLU A 353 -25.60 40.37 -15.04
CA GLU A 353 -26.95 40.71 -14.55
C GLU A 353 -27.08 40.48 -13.03
N LEU A 354 -26.32 39.54 -12.46
CA LEU A 354 -26.29 39.31 -11.01
C LEU A 354 -25.74 40.53 -10.26
N LEU A 355 -24.75 41.22 -10.83
CA LEU A 355 -24.16 42.41 -10.20
C LEU A 355 -25.13 43.60 -10.24
N GLU A 356 -25.88 43.74 -11.33
CA GLU A 356 -26.97 44.73 -11.42
C GLU A 356 -28.07 44.42 -10.41
N GLY A 357 -28.50 43.16 -10.35
CA GLY A 357 -29.49 42.70 -9.38
C GLY A 357 -29.05 42.94 -7.95
N LEU A 358 -27.79 42.66 -7.62
CA LEU A 358 -27.24 42.89 -6.28
C LEU A 358 -27.17 44.38 -5.93
N ALA A 359 -26.80 45.24 -6.89
CA ALA A 359 -26.81 46.69 -6.69
C ALA A 359 -28.22 47.24 -6.42
N CYS A 360 -29.22 46.78 -7.19
CA CYS A 360 -30.63 47.13 -6.96
C CYS A 360 -31.12 46.65 -5.58
N ILE A 361 -30.70 45.47 -5.13
CA ILE A 361 -31.03 44.98 -3.79
C ILE A 361 -30.44 45.92 -2.72
N PHE A 362 -29.17 46.32 -2.83
CA PHE A 362 -28.57 47.24 -1.86
C PHE A 362 -29.28 48.59 -1.82
N GLU A 363 -29.66 49.15 -2.96
CA GLU A 363 -30.44 50.40 -3.01
C GLU A 363 -31.81 50.26 -2.32
N ARG A 364 -32.46 49.11 -2.46
CA ARG A 364 -33.75 48.81 -1.81
C ARG A 364 -33.62 48.57 -0.31
N GLU A 365 -32.47 48.07 0.16
CA GLU A 365 -32.25 47.85 1.59
C GLU A 365 -32.00 49.15 2.36
N ILE A 366 -31.49 50.22 1.73
CA ILE A 366 -31.25 51.53 2.37
C ILE A 366 -32.50 52.11 3.06
N PRO A 367 -33.67 52.24 2.41
CA PRO A 367 -34.88 52.73 3.07
C PRO A 367 -35.47 51.74 4.09
N SER A 368 -35.08 50.46 4.03
CA SER A 368 -35.51 49.43 4.97
C SER A 368 -34.63 49.35 6.23
N LEU A 369 -33.65 50.25 6.38
CA LEU A 369 -32.79 50.28 7.56
C LEU A 369 -33.59 50.72 8.81
N PRO A 370 -33.32 50.13 9.98
CA PRO A 370 -33.93 50.57 11.23
C PRO A 370 -33.63 52.06 11.50
N PRO A 371 -34.52 52.81 12.16
CA PRO A 371 -34.29 54.22 12.50
C PRO A 371 -33.07 54.43 13.41
N ASN A 372 -32.62 53.38 14.12
CA ASN A 372 -31.42 53.39 14.97
C ASN A 372 -30.13 52.96 14.23
N ALA A 373 -30.19 52.74 12.91
CA ALA A 373 -29.01 52.34 12.14
C ALA A 373 -28.03 53.50 11.97
N SER A 374 -26.73 53.19 12.01
CA SER A 374 -25.69 54.19 11.77
C SER A 374 -25.82 54.80 10.36
N PRO A 375 -25.64 56.12 10.20
CA PRO A 375 -25.65 56.78 8.89
C PRO A 375 -24.54 56.25 7.97
N ASP A 376 -23.48 55.62 8.52
CA ASP A 376 -22.42 54.98 7.75
C ASP A 376 -22.95 53.80 6.91
N CYS A 377 -23.94 53.05 7.42
CA CYS A 377 -24.50 51.90 6.72
C CYS A 377 -25.09 52.30 5.35
N ALA A 378 -25.90 53.35 5.32
CA ALA A 378 -26.50 53.85 4.08
C ALA A 378 -25.44 54.36 3.09
N LEU A 379 -24.39 55.02 3.58
CA LEU A 379 -23.29 55.52 2.75
C LEU A 379 -22.49 54.36 2.12
N GLN A 380 -22.15 53.33 2.90
CA GLN A 380 -21.43 52.16 2.41
C GLN A 380 -22.25 51.35 1.41
N LEU A 381 -23.55 51.15 1.65
CA LEU A 381 -24.42 50.42 0.71
C LEU A 381 -24.61 51.17 -0.60
N LYS A 382 -24.78 52.50 -0.54
CA LYS A 382 -24.87 53.35 -1.72
C LYS A 382 -23.56 53.31 -2.52
N HIS A 383 -22.41 53.40 -1.85
CA HIS A 383 -21.10 53.27 -2.49
C HIS A 383 -20.94 51.91 -3.17
N ALA A 384 -21.21 50.81 -2.47
CA ALA A 384 -21.13 49.47 -3.02
C ALA A 384 -22.06 49.27 -4.24
N ALA A 385 -23.28 49.79 -4.21
CA ALA A 385 -24.21 49.72 -5.34
C ALA A 385 -23.70 50.49 -6.56
N MET A 386 -23.15 51.70 -6.36
CA MET A 386 -22.56 52.49 -7.44
C MET A 386 -21.33 51.80 -8.05
N GLU A 387 -20.41 51.30 -7.21
CA GLU A 387 -19.21 50.60 -7.68
C GLU A 387 -19.52 49.27 -8.36
N LEU A 388 -20.57 48.57 -7.93
CA LEU A 388 -21.11 47.45 -8.70
C LEU A 388 -21.57 47.95 -10.07
N LYS A 389 -22.49 48.92 -10.18
CA LYS A 389 -23.01 49.39 -11.49
C LYS A 389 -21.94 49.95 -12.44
N LYS A 390 -20.78 50.40 -11.92
CA LYS A 390 -19.62 50.83 -12.71
C LYS A 390 -18.89 49.70 -13.46
N PHE A 391 -19.22 48.41 -13.22
CA PHE A 391 -18.59 47.28 -13.93
C PHE A 391 -18.74 47.37 -15.47
N ASN A 392 -19.75 48.10 -15.97
CA ASN A 392 -19.97 48.31 -17.40
C ASN A 392 -18.81 49.04 -18.09
N LEU A 393 -17.97 49.77 -17.35
CA LEU A 393 -16.80 50.49 -17.87
C LEU A 393 -15.46 49.81 -17.55
N SER A 394 -15.40 48.92 -16.55
CA SER A 394 -14.17 48.24 -16.15
C SER A 394 -14.44 46.79 -15.75
N ARG A 395 -14.18 45.88 -16.69
CA ARG A 395 -14.22 44.41 -16.47
C ARG A 395 -12.97 43.89 -15.76
N ASP A 396 -12.17 44.75 -15.14
CA ASP A 396 -10.95 44.32 -14.48
C ASP A 396 -11.26 43.42 -13.28
N MET A 397 -10.76 42.19 -13.34
CA MET A 397 -10.91 41.17 -12.31
C MET A 397 -10.02 41.43 -11.10
N LYS A 398 -8.96 42.26 -11.26
CA LYS A 398 -8.03 42.65 -10.18
C LYS A 398 -8.55 43.80 -9.34
N HIS A 399 -9.44 44.63 -9.91
CA HIS A 399 -10.05 45.73 -9.18
C HIS A 399 -10.96 45.21 -8.05
N SER A 400 -10.67 45.64 -6.83
CA SER A 400 -11.44 45.31 -5.62
C SER A 400 -12.11 46.58 -5.08
N ILE A 401 -13.40 46.49 -4.79
CA ILE A 401 -14.18 47.55 -4.19
C ILE A 401 -13.70 47.75 -2.75
N VAL A 402 -13.23 48.96 -2.44
CA VAL A 402 -12.77 49.34 -1.11
C VAL A 402 -13.85 50.10 -0.34
N PRO A 403 -13.84 50.03 1.01
CA PRO A 403 -14.76 50.80 1.85
C PRO A 403 -14.70 52.30 1.56
N PHE A 404 -15.84 52.97 1.60
CA PHE A 404 -15.88 54.42 1.48
C PHE A 404 -15.34 55.06 2.77
N PRO A 405 -14.32 55.95 2.71
CA PRO A 405 -13.80 56.58 3.91
C PRO A 405 -14.84 57.56 4.46
N THR A 406 -15.33 57.29 5.68
CA THR A 406 -16.29 58.15 6.37
C THR A 406 -15.71 58.66 7.68
N LYS A 407 -16.22 59.81 8.16
CA LYS A 407 -15.86 60.38 9.47
C LYS A 407 -16.23 59.49 10.67
N TYR A 408 -16.98 58.42 10.43
CA TYR A 408 -17.42 57.45 11.43
C TYR A 408 -16.53 56.20 11.48
N ASN A 409 -15.55 56.08 10.56
CA ASN A 409 -14.57 54.99 10.48
C ASN A 409 -13.17 55.44 10.95
N GLN A 410 -13.05 56.58 11.66
CA GLN A 410 -11.83 57.02 12.35
C GLN A 410 -11.85 56.62 13.82
#